data_AF-A0A6U4D250-F1
#
_entry.id   AF-A0A6U4D250-F1
#
_cell.length_a   1.000
_cell.length_b   1.000
_cell.length_c   1.000
_cell.angle_alpha   90.00
_cell.angle_beta   90.00
_cell.angle_gamma   90.00
#
_symmetry.space_group_name_H-M   'P 1'
#
loop_
_entity.id
_entity.type
_entity.pdbx_description
1 polymer ?
#
loop_
_entity_poly.entity_id
_entity_poly.type
_entity_poly.pdbx_seq_one_letter_code
_entity_poly.pdbx_strand_id
1 'polypeptide(L)'
;MRKYNMPERINTEVFIAMAKALDFIDPDKLSMTVVLTAMNRFLNEDNGLQMAFLDGNQPDRLCKPMKDYIEERGGKVLTKKRLKEIVVNEDGSVKHFSLADGEVVVADEYVSAMPVDIMKRFVPKKWSAMPFFRQMDELEGIPVINLHMWFDKKLKNVDHLCFSRSPLLSVYADMSTTCKEYYDEEKSMLELVFAPCSPIAGGNVNWIKKSNEEIIEVCTRGLRN
;
A
#
# COMPACT_ATOMS: atom_id res chain seq x y z
N MET A 1 10.41 8.49 -21.16
CA MET A 1 10.10 9.94 -21.28
C MET A 1 11.01 10.65 -22.28
N ARG A 2 12.28 10.93 -21.95
CA ARG A 2 13.22 11.64 -22.87
C ARG A 2 13.36 10.98 -24.24
N LYS A 3 13.43 9.65 -24.29
CA LYS A 3 13.44 8.85 -25.53
C LYS A 3 12.29 9.17 -26.50
N TYR A 4 11.13 9.61 -25.98
CA TYR A 4 9.93 9.89 -26.76
C TYR A 4 9.63 11.39 -26.85
N ASN A 5 10.63 12.26 -26.61
CA ASN A 5 10.53 13.72 -26.74
C ASN A 5 9.40 14.37 -25.93
N MET A 6 9.01 13.75 -24.81
CA MET A 6 8.04 14.38 -23.91
C MET A 6 8.68 15.57 -23.18
N PRO A 7 8.01 16.74 -23.14
CA PRO A 7 8.53 17.92 -22.44
C PRO A 7 8.86 17.63 -20.98
N GLU A 8 9.97 18.17 -20.46
CA GLU A 8 10.37 17.94 -19.07
C GLU A 8 9.31 18.40 -18.07
N ARG A 9 8.53 19.45 -18.39
CA ARG A 9 7.42 19.92 -17.54
C ARG A 9 6.38 18.83 -17.25
N ILE A 10 6.16 17.91 -18.20
CA ILE A 10 5.17 16.85 -18.03
C ILE A 10 5.62 15.88 -16.92
N ASN A 11 6.93 15.67 -16.80
CA ASN A 11 7.48 14.88 -15.71
C ASN A 11 7.15 15.51 -14.36
N THR A 12 7.35 16.83 -14.23
CA THR A 12 7.15 17.56 -12.98
C THR A 12 5.68 17.80 -12.63
N GLU A 13 4.82 18.04 -13.63
CA GLU A 13 3.42 18.41 -13.41
C GLU A 13 2.49 17.21 -13.26
N VAL A 14 2.78 16.10 -13.95
CA VAL A 14 1.87 14.94 -14.03
C VAL A 14 2.52 13.71 -13.42
N PHE A 15 3.73 13.36 -13.84
CA PHE A 15 4.32 12.07 -13.46
C PHE A 15 4.82 12.02 -12.02
N ILE A 16 5.21 13.14 -11.41
CA ILE A 16 5.50 13.18 -9.96
C ILE A 16 4.25 12.75 -9.17
N ALA A 17 3.08 13.32 -9.48
CA ALA A 17 1.85 12.98 -8.78
C ALA A 17 1.45 11.52 -9.04
N MET A 18 1.55 11.07 -10.30
CA MET A 18 1.17 9.72 -10.69
C MET A 18 2.09 8.66 -10.09
N ALA A 19 3.42 8.86 -10.11
CA ALA A 19 4.38 7.91 -9.57
C ALA A 19 4.21 7.73 -8.06
N LYS A 20 4.09 8.84 -7.34
CA LYS A 20 3.85 8.83 -5.89
C LYS A 20 2.48 8.25 -5.52
N ALA A 21 1.47 8.39 -6.38
CA ALA A 21 0.15 7.82 -6.13
C ALA A 21 0.11 6.31 -6.38
N LEU A 22 0.86 5.82 -7.39
CA LEU A 22 0.85 4.41 -7.77
C LEU A 22 1.79 3.55 -6.93
N ASP A 23 2.96 4.08 -6.55
CA ASP A 23 4.03 3.26 -5.96
C ASP A 23 4.85 4.01 -4.89
N PHE A 24 4.42 5.21 -4.48
CA PHE A 24 5.04 6.01 -3.41
C PHE A 24 6.50 6.42 -3.64
N ILE A 25 7.00 6.27 -4.86
CA ILE A 25 8.37 6.63 -5.26
C ILE A 25 8.39 7.80 -6.25
N ASP A 26 9.56 8.43 -6.38
CA ASP A 26 9.79 9.44 -7.39
C ASP A 26 9.82 8.84 -8.82
N PRO A 27 9.40 9.61 -9.84
CA PRO A 27 9.20 9.08 -11.20
C PRO A 27 10.48 8.63 -11.90
N ASP A 28 11.66 9.07 -11.43
CA ASP A 28 12.96 8.63 -11.93
C ASP A 28 13.32 7.20 -11.49
N LYS A 29 12.66 6.68 -10.44
CA LYS A 29 12.82 5.32 -9.92
C LYS A 29 11.73 4.36 -10.38
N LEU A 30 10.61 4.88 -10.86
CA LEU A 30 9.48 4.08 -11.28
C LEU A 30 9.66 3.49 -12.69
N SER A 31 9.39 2.20 -12.83
CA SER A 31 9.31 1.57 -14.14
C SER A 31 8.16 2.15 -14.97
N MET A 32 8.45 2.54 -16.21
CA MET A 32 7.43 3.07 -17.14
C MET A 32 6.31 2.07 -17.41
N THR A 33 6.55 0.76 -17.23
CA THR A 33 5.51 -0.27 -17.35
C THR A 33 4.36 -0.03 -16.38
N VAL A 34 4.63 0.42 -15.16
CA VAL A 34 3.59 0.71 -14.15
C VAL A 34 2.68 1.85 -14.64
N VAL A 35 3.30 2.92 -15.13
CA VAL A 35 2.61 4.08 -15.68
C VAL A 35 1.76 3.70 -16.89
N LEU A 36 2.33 2.97 -17.85
CA LEU A 36 1.61 2.54 -19.06
C LEU A 36 0.46 1.58 -18.73
N THR A 37 0.61 0.74 -17.71
CA THR A 37 -0.47 -0.15 -17.25
C THR A 37 -1.63 0.64 -16.66
N ALA A 38 -1.34 1.66 -15.85
CA ALA A 38 -2.37 2.57 -15.34
C ALA A 38 -3.06 3.34 -16.49
N MET A 39 -2.28 3.88 -17.44
CA MET A 39 -2.83 4.56 -18.62
C MET A 39 -3.69 3.64 -19.50
N ASN A 40 -3.34 2.35 -19.58
CA ASN A 40 -4.10 1.39 -20.38
C ASN A 40 -5.52 1.20 -19.84
N ARG A 41 -5.73 1.25 -18.51
CA ARG A 41 -7.09 1.26 -17.94
C ARG A 41 -7.88 2.48 -18.40
N PHE A 42 -7.25 3.65 -18.45
CA PHE A 42 -7.90 4.90 -18.86
C PHE A 42 -8.36 4.88 -20.32
N LEU A 43 -7.65 4.13 -21.16
CA LEU A 43 -7.95 4.08 -22.60
C LEU A 43 -8.99 3.01 -22.96
N ASN A 44 -9.12 1.95 -22.16
CA ASN A 44 -9.94 0.79 -22.53
C ASN A 44 -11.28 0.70 -21.77
N GLU A 45 -11.42 1.39 -20.63
CA GLU A 45 -12.60 1.29 -19.78
C GLU A 45 -13.30 2.65 -19.70
N ASP A 46 -14.59 2.71 -20.01
CA ASP A 46 -15.40 3.94 -19.99
C ASP A 46 -15.38 4.65 -18.62
N ASN A 47 -15.22 3.88 -17.54
CA ASN A 47 -15.11 4.35 -16.16
C ASN A 47 -13.77 4.00 -15.50
N GLY A 48 -12.72 3.71 -16.28
CA GLY A 48 -11.42 3.26 -15.76
C GLY A 48 -10.68 4.29 -14.88
N LEU A 49 -11.16 5.54 -14.85
CA LEU A 49 -10.68 6.64 -14.01
C LEU A 49 -11.57 6.92 -12.79
N GLN A 50 -12.71 6.25 -12.66
CA GLN A 50 -13.64 6.51 -11.57
C GLN A 50 -13.04 6.06 -10.24
N MET A 51 -12.95 7.00 -9.31
CA MET A 51 -12.50 6.73 -7.95
C MET A 51 -13.70 6.53 -7.03
N ALA A 52 -13.54 5.65 -6.05
CA ALA A 52 -14.53 5.40 -5.01
C ALA A 52 -13.82 5.22 -3.66
N PHE A 53 -14.46 5.70 -2.61
CA PHE A 53 -14.07 5.44 -1.22
C PHE A 53 -14.95 4.34 -0.66
N LEU A 54 -14.37 3.52 0.22
CA LEU A 54 -15.16 2.62 1.06
C LEU A 54 -15.98 3.49 2.03
N ASP A 55 -17.19 3.07 2.37
CA ASP A 55 -18.10 3.84 3.20
C ASP A 55 -17.77 3.80 4.70
N GLY A 56 -16.67 3.15 5.08
CA GLY A 56 -16.19 3.01 6.45
C GLY A 56 -14.89 2.23 6.53
N ASN A 57 -14.56 1.72 7.73
CA ASN A 57 -13.33 1.00 7.96
C ASN A 57 -13.24 -0.32 7.15
N GLN A 58 -12.05 -0.65 6.64
CA GLN A 58 -11.83 -1.83 5.79
C GLN A 58 -12.11 -3.17 6.50
N PRO A 59 -11.71 -3.37 7.78
CA PRO A 59 -12.01 -4.60 8.50
C PRO A 59 -13.50 -4.97 8.50
N ASP A 60 -14.39 -4.03 8.80
CA ASP A 60 -15.83 -4.30 8.91
C ASP A 60 -16.54 -4.25 7.56
N ARG A 61 -16.20 -3.28 6.70
CA ARG A 61 -16.93 -3.06 5.44
C ARG A 61 -16.52 -4.00 4.31
N LEU A 62 -15.29 -4.52 4.34
CA LEU A 62 -14.74 -5.37 3.28
C LEU A 62 -14.32 -6.75 3.80
N CYS A 63 -13.46 -6.79 4.82
CA CYS A 63 -12.89 -8.06 5.27
C CYS A 63 -13.91 -8.94 5.98
N LYS A 64 -14.81 -8.37 6.78
CA LYS A 64 -15.84 -9.12 7.49
C LYS A 64 -16.82 -9.82 6.52
N PRO A 65 -17.40 -9.17 5.49
CA PRO A 65 -18.21 -9.88 4.49
C PRO A 65 -17.49 -11.07 3.83
N MET A 66 -16.19 -10.91 3.50
CA MET A 66 -15.39 -12.01 2.94
C MET A 66 -15.20 -13.14 3.95
N LYS A 67 -14.91 -12.80 5.21
CA LYS A 67 -14.80 -13.77 6.31
C LYS A 67 -16.11 -14.54 6.49
N ASP A 68 -17.23 -13.84 6.61
CA ASP A 68 -18.55 -14.43 6.81
C ASP A 68 -18.86 -15.41 5.66
N TYR A 69 -18.63 -14.98 4.41
CA TYR A 69 -18.83 -15.81 3.22
C TYR A 69 -18.02 -17.12 3.26
N ILE A 70 -16.76 -17.06 3.72
CA ILE A 70 -15.88 -18.22 3.87
C ILE A 70 -16.38 -19.14 4.98
N GLU A 71 -16.75 -18.59 6.15
CA GLU A 71 -17.16 -19.37 7.32
C GLU A 71 -18.53 -20.04 7.11
N GLU A 72 -19.48 -19.38 6.44
CA GLU A 72 -20.77 -19.95 6.03
C GLU A 72 -20.63 -21.20 5.15
N ARG A 73 -19.49 -21.32 4.44
CA ARG A 73 -19.20 -22.43 3.52
C ARG A 73 -18.24 -23.46 4.14
N GLY A 74 -18.07 -23.43 5.46
CA GLY A 74 -17.26 -24.38 6.21
C GLY A 74 -15.77 -24.06 6.24
N GLY A 75 -15.34 -22.94 5.66
CA GLY A 75 -13.98 -22.42 5.84
C GLY A 75 -13.76 -21.87 7.25
N LYS A 76 -12.51 -21.58 7.60
CA LYS A 76 -12.15 -20.98 8.90
C LYS A 76 -11.21 -19.80 8.68
N VAL A 77 -11.49 -18.68 9.34
CA VAL A 77 -10.60 -17.51 9.34
C VAL A 77 -10.04 -17.31 10.75
N LEU A 78 -8.79 -17.73 10.92
CA LEU A 78 -8.14 -17.73 12.24
C LEU A 78 -7.18 -16.54 12.37
N THR A 79 -7.51 -15.61 13.27
CA THR A 79 -6.61 -14.49 13.61
C THR A 79 -5.62 -14.90 14.70
N LYS A 80 -4.54 -14.12 14.86
CA LYS A 80 -3.47 -14.38 15.85
C LYS A 80 -2.75 -15.73 15.69
N LYS A 81 -2.87 -16.35 14.52
CA LYS A 81 -2.19 -17.60 14.13
C LYS A 81 -0.97 -17.30 13.26
N ARG A 82 0.10 -16.79 13.87
CA ARG A 82 1.33 -16.43 13.15
C ARG A 82 2.09 -17.67 12.71
N LEU A 83 2.42 -17.79 11.42
CA LEU A 83 3.33 -18.80 10.90
C LEU A 83 4.72 -18.65 11.54
N LYS A 84 5.30 -19.77 11.97
CA LYS A 84 6.66 -19.86 12.49
C LYS A 84 7.62 -20.46 11.47
N GLU A 85 7.19 -21.50 10.76
CA GLU A 85 8.05 -22.19 9.79
C GLU A 85 7.22 -22.94 8.74
N ILE A 86 7.73 -22.96 7.50
CA ILE A 86 7.26 -23.86 6.44
C ILE A 86 8.14 -25.11 6.49
N VAL A 87 7.62 -26.19 7.06
CA VAL A 87 8.37 -27.44 7.20
C VAL A 87 8.21 -28.26 5.93
N VAL A 88 9.33 -28.71 5.35
CA VAL A 88 9.36 -29.43 4.08
C VAL A 88 9.83 -30.88 4.24
N ASN A 89 9.33 -31.76 3.38
CA ASN A 89 9.74 -33.16 3.26
C ASN A 89 11.15 -33.30 2.64
N GLU A 90 11.61 -34.55 2.50
CA GLU A 90 12.88 -34.86 1.86
C GLU A 90 12.94 -34.41 0.40
N ASP A 91 11.86 -34.66 -0.34
CA ASP A 91 11.65 -34.27 -1.74
C ASP A 91 11.46 -32.75 -1.97
N GLY A 92 11.32 -31.98 -0.88
CA GLY A 92 11.11 -30.53 -0.92
C GLY A 92 9.65 -30.08 -0.98
N SER A 93 8.68 -30.99 -1.00
CA SER A 93 7.26 -30.67 -0.85
C SER A 93 6.95 -30.14 0.57
N VAL A 94 5.87 -29.37 0.74
CA VAL A 94 5.47 -28.90 2.08
C VAL A 94 4.92 -30.08 2.88
N LYS A 95 5.48 -30.29 4.08
CA LYS A 95 5.00 -31.28 5.03
C LYS A 95 3.85 -30.72 5.89
N HIS A 96 4.06 -29.52 6.44
CA HIS A 96 3.09 -28.78 7.25
C HIS A 96 3.56 -27.35 7.51
N PHE A 97 2.66 -26.52 8.01
CA PHE A 97 2.98 -25.24 8.62
C PHE A 97 3.07 -25.37 10.14
N SER A 98 4.20 -24.93 10.70
CA SER A 98 4.36 -24.81 12.15
C SER A 98 3.98 -23.39 12.55
N LEU A 99 3.07 -23.24 13.51
CA LEU A 99 2.63 -21.94 14.03
C LEU A 99 3.40 -21.53 15.28
N ALA A 100 3.38 -20.23 15.58
CA ALA A 100 4.14 -19.65 16.69
C ALA A 100 3.64 -20.10 18.07
N ASP A 101 2.38 -20.53 18.17
CA ASP A 101 1.77 -21.09 19.37
C ASP A 101 2.00 -22.61 19.52
N GLY A 102 2.76 -23.22 18.61
CA GLY A 102 3.07 -24.65 18.62
C GLY A 102 2.07 -25.53 17.87
N GLU A 103 0.97 -24.95 17.36
CA GLU A 103 0.04 -25.69 16.50
C GLU A 103 0.71 -26.09 15.18
N VAL A 104 0.32 -27.26 14.67
CA VAL A 104 0.75 -27.78 13.37
C VAL A 104 -0.45 -27.85 12.45
N VAL A 105 -0.36 -27.18 11.30
CA VAL A 105 -1.40 -27.17 10.28
C VAL A 105 -0.97 -28.06 9.12
N VAL A 106 -1.74 -29.11 8.88
CA VAL A 106 -1.61 -30.02 7.74
C VAL A 106 -2.77 -29.77 6.77
N ALA A 107 -2.45 -29.67 5.49
CA ALA A 107 -3.40 -29.48 4.40
C ALA A 107 -2.90 -30.19 3.15
N ASP A 108 -3.81 -30.42 2.20
CA ASP A 108 -3.48 -30.96 0.87
C ASP A 108 -2.69 -29.94 0.03
N GLU A 109 -3.03 -28.65 0.18
CA GLU A 109 -2.41 -27.54 -0.55
C GLU A 109 -2.08 -26.37 0.40
N TYR A 110 -1.00 -25.66 0.10
CA TYR A 110 -0.52 -24.55 0.91
C TYR A 110 -0.34 -23.30 0.05
N VAL A 111 -0.98 -22.20 0.45
CA VAL A 111 -0.90 -20.91 -0.25
C VAL A 111 -0.32 -19.85 0.68
N SER A 112 0.69 -19.11 0.20
CA SER A 112 1.18 -17.92 0.89
C SER A 112 0.59 -16.67 0.25
N ALA A 113 -0.13 -15.90 1.06
CA ALA A 113 -0.60 -14.55 0.72
C ALA A 113 0.17 -13.46 1.50
N MET A 114 1.37 -13.78 1.99
CA MET A 114 2.20 -12.85 2.74
C MET A 114 2.89 -11.84 1.80
N PRO A 115 3.21 -10.61 2.27
CA PRO A 115 4.07 -9.70 1.54
C PRO A 115 5.43 -10.35 1.20
N VAL A 116 6.03 -9.98 0.07
CA VAL A 116 7.25 -10.61 -0.44
C VAL A 116 8.41 -10.52 0.55
N ASP A 117 8.57 -9.40 1.25
CA ASP A 117 9.62 -9.22 2.27
C ASP A 117 9.47 -10.19 3.44
N ILE A 118 8.24 -10.56 3.77
CA ILE A 118 7.95 -11.57 4.79
C ILE A 118 8.20 -12.96 4.20
N MET A 119 7.68 -13.25 3.01
CA MET A 119 7.85 -14.55 2.35
C MET A 119 9.32 -14.92 2.19
N LYS A 120 10.19 -13.97 1.78
CA LYS A 120 11.66 -14.15 1.71
C LYS A 120 12.27 -14.74 2.98
N ARG A 121 11.75 -14.38 4.16
CA ARG A 121 12.21 -14.87 5.46
C ARG A 121 11.72 -16.28 5.80
N PHE A 122 10.64 -16.72 5.16
CA PHE A 122 10.03 -18.03 5.36
C PHE A 122 10.38 -19.05 4.28
N VAL A 123 11.09 -18.65 3.20
CA VAL A 123 11.56 -19.58 2.18
C VAL A 123 12.43 -20.66 2.84
N PRO A 124 12.02 -21.95 2.79
CA PRO A 124 12.82 -23.06 3.29
C PRO A 124 14.18 -23.11 2.60
N LYS A 125 15.22 -23.50 3.35
CA LYS A 125 16.58 -23.60 2.81
C LYS A 125 16.68 -24.48 1.55
N LYS A 126 15.86 -25.54 1.44
CA LYS A 126 15.82 -26.38 0.23
C LYS A 126 15.33 -25.64 -1.02
N TRP A 127 14.51 -24.62 -0.84
CA TRP A 127 13.98 -23.81 -1.94
C TRP A 127 14.89 -22.65 -2.31
N SER A 128 15.90 -22.33 -1.48
CA SER A 128 16.71 -21.12 -1.65
C SER A 128 17.52 -21.09 -2.94
N ALA A 129 17.82 -22.25 -3.55
CA ALA A 129 18.51 -22.33 -4.84
C ALA A 129 17.57 -22.40 -6.05
N MET A 130 16.25 -22.50 -5.84
CA MET A 130 15.29 -22.64 -6.93
C MET A 130 15.14 -21.30 -7.67
N PRO A 131 15.24 -21.27 -9.01
CA PRO A 131 15.11 -20.03 -9.79
C PRO A 131 13.82 -19.27 -9.55
N PHE A 132 12.71 -19.98 -9.27
CA PHE A 132 11.43 -19.36 -8.93
C PHE A 132 11.53 -18.45 -7.70
N PHE A 133 12.06 -18.95 -6.58
CA PHE A 133 12.14 -18.16 -5.34
C PHE A 133 13.27 -17.13 -5.37
N ARG A 134 14.33 -17.36 -6.16
CA ARG A 134 15.42 -16.38 -6.36
C ARG A 134 14.96 -15.11 -7.05
N GLN A 135 13.94 -15.17 -7.91
CA GLN A 135 13.38 -13.98 -8.56
C GLN A 135 12.79 -12.98 -7.54
N MET A 136 12.40 -13.43 -6.35
CA MET A 136 11.93 -12.51 -5.31
C MET A 136 13.04 -11.58 -4.84
N ASP A 137 14.33 -11.93 -4.97
CA ASP A 137 15.45 -11.09 -4.54
C ASP A 137 15.39 -9.69 -5.17
N GLU A 138 14.86 -9.57 -6.39
CA GLU A 138 14.67 -8.32 -7.14
C GLU A 138 13.48 -7.46 -6.66
N LEU A 139 12.66 -7.97 -5.73
CA LEU A 139 11.45 -7.30 -5.23
C LEU A 139 11.67 -6.78 -3.81
N GLU A 140 11.61 -5.46 -3.62
CA GLU A 140 11.76 -4.83 -2.30
C GLU A 140 10.54 -4.00 -1.93
N GLY A 141 10.10 -4.11 -0.67
CA GLY A 141 9.02 -3.28 -0.15
C GLY A 141 9.40 -1.81 -0.08
N ILE A 142 8.59 -0.94 -0.69
CA ILE A 142 8.73 0.51 -0.58
C ILE A 142 8.04 1.01 0.69
N PRO A 143 8.73 1.77 1.56
CA PRO A 143 8.11 2.30 2.76
C PRO A 143 7.18 3.47 2.43
N VAL A 144 6.11 3.60 3.21
CA VAL A 144 5.12 4.67 3.13
C VAL A 144 4.64 5.03 4.52
N ILE A 145 4.26 6.29 4.73
CA ILE A 145 3.62 6.76 5.97
C ILE A 145 2.23 7.28 5.59
N ASN A 146 1.22 6.89 6.36
CA ASN A 146 -0.14 7.39 6.25
C ASN A 146 -0.45 8.20 7.51
N LEU A 147 -0.95 9.43 7.31
CA LEU A 147 -1.15 10.41 8.36
C LEU A 147 -2.63 10.72 8.50
N HIS A 148 -3.12 10.76 9.73
CA HIS A 148 -4.49 11.18 10.05
C HIS A 148 -4.42 12.40 10.95
N MET A 149 -4.97 13.53 10.46
CA MET A 149 -4.96 14.80 11.17
C MET A 149 -6.39 15.30 11.38
N TRP A 150 -6.79 15.44 12.65
CA TRP A 150 -8.07 16.04 13.02
C TRP A 150 -7.92 17.54 13.26
N PHE A 151 -8.81 18.30 12.65
CA PHE A 151 -8.92 19.74 12.82
C PHE A 151 -10.16 20.07 13.64
N ASP A 152 -10.07 21.13 14.43
CA ASP A 152 -11.14 21.63 15.29
C ASP A 152 -12.29 22.30 14.53
N LYS A 153 -12.09 22.58 13.23
CA LYS A 153 -13.07 23.20 12.33
C LYS A 153 -13.18 22.44 11.02
N LYS A 154 -14.37 22.47 10.44
CA LYS A 154 -14.65 21.97 9.09
C LYS A 154 -13.94 22.81 8.04
N LEU A 155 -13.13 22.16 7.23
CA LEU A 155 -12.45 22.76 6.09
C LEU A 155 -13.41 22.84 4.89
N LYS A 156 -13.27 23.89 4.08
CA LYS A 156 -13.95 23.96 2.78
C LYS A 156 -13.14 23.15 1.77
N ASN A 157 -13.63 21.98 1.40
CA ASN A 157 -12.94 21.07 0.49
C ASN A 157 -13.89 20.38 -0.47
N VAL A 158 -13.32 19.52 -1.31
CA VAL A 158 -14.03 18.71 -2.29
C VAL A 158 -14.31 17.33 -1.71
N ASP A 159 -15.44 16.75 -2.09
CA ASP A 159 -15.75 15.33 -1.89
C ASP A 159 -15.00 14.48 -2.93
N HIS A 160 -13.67 14.43 -2.81
CA HIS A 160 -12.81 13.74 -3.78
C HIS A 160 -11.41 13.45 -3.22
N LEU A 161 -10.73 12.46 -3.82
CA LEU A 161 -9.29 12.28 -3.67
C LEU A 161 -8.53 13.42 -4.36
N CYS A 162 -7.57 14.02 -3.67
CA CYS A 162 -6.77 15.14 -4.18
C CYS A 162 -5.31 14.74 -4.37
N PHE A 163 -4.70 15.17 -5.46
CA PHE A 163 -3.25 15.07 -5.68
C PHE A 163 -2.57 16.33 -5.16
N SER A 164 -1.75 16.23 -4.12
CA SER A 164 -1.13 17.41 -3.51
C SER A 164 -0.09 18.09 -4.40
N ARG A 165 0.58 17.32 -5.29
CA ARG A 165 1.79 17.73 -6.02
C ARG A 165 2.91 18.25 -5.11
N SER A 166 2.88 17.88 -3.83
CA SER A 166 3.87 18.26 -2.84
C SER A 166 5.16 17.45 -3.03
N PRO A 167 6.32 18.02 -2.68
CA PRO A 167 7.57 17.26 -2.58
C PRO A 167 7.51 16.12 -1.56
N LEU A 168 6.63 16.18 -0.55
CA LEU A 168 6.57 15.21 0.56
C LEU A 168 5.22 14.51 0.72
N LEU A 169 4.16 15.07 0.13
CA LEU A 169 2.83 14.45 0.15
C LEU A 169 2.50 13.91 -1.24
N SER A 170 1.77 12.80 -1.27
CA SER A 170 1.24 12.18 -2.47
C SER A 170 -0.22 12.62 -2.62
N VAL A 171 -1.16 11.72 -2.38
CA VAL A 171 -2.60 11.97 -2.35
C VAL A 171 -3.10 12.26 -0.94
N TYR A 172 -4.21 12.97 -0.85
CA TYR A 172 -4.93 13.21 0.40
C TYR A 172 -6.43 13.32 0.17
N ALA A 173 -7.22 13.13 1.23
CA ALA A 173 -8.65 13.35 1.24
C ALA A 173 -9.10 13.85 2.62
N ASP A 174 -10.19 14.63 2.68
CA ASP A 174 -10.91 14.82 3.93
C ASP A 174 -11.91 13.70 4.10
N MET A 175 -11.54 12.76 4.94
CA MET A 175 -12.32 11.57 5.21
C MET A 175 -13.63 11.89 5.93
N SER A 176 -13.72 13.04 6.62
CA SER A 176 -14.99 13.53 7.18
C SER A 176 -16.00 14.01 6.14
N THR A 177 -15.60 14.07 4.87
CA THR A 177 -16.47 14.36 3.73
C THR A 177 -16.61 13.12 2.86
N THR A 178 -15.50 12.44 2.52
CA THR A 178 -15.48 11.36 1.52
C THR A 178 -15.88 9.99 2.05
N CYS A 179 -15.83 9.77 3.37
CA CYS A 179 -16.15 8.49 4.00
C CYS A 179 -17.38 8.62 4.91
N LYS A 180 -18.42 7.83 4.63
CA LYS A 180 -19.71 7.94 5.34
C LYS A 180 -19.59 7.68 6.85
N GLU A 181 -18.82 6.67 7.26
CA GLU A 181 -18.61 6.33 8.67
C GLU A 181 -17.85 7.42 9.44
N TYR A 182 -17.04 8.22 8.75
CA TYR A 182 -16.22 9.26 9.36
C TYR A 182 -16.80 10.66 9.21
N TYR A 183 -18.01 10.77 8.64
CA TYR A 183 -18.67 12.02 8.35
C TYR A 183 -18.82 12.91 9.59
N ASP A 184 -18.41 14.17 9.46
CA ASP A 184 -18.53 15.19 10.51
C ASP A 184 -18.80 16.55 9.85
N GLU A 185 -19.82 17.28 10.35
CA GLU A 185 -20.21 18.59 9.82
C GLU A 185 -19.37 19.74 10.38
N GLU A 186 -18.78 19.56 11.57
CA GLU A 186 -18.13 20.62 12.35
C GLU A 186 -16.60 20.50 12.32
N LYS A 187 -16.07 19.30 12.09
CA LYS A 187 -14.63 18.99 12.09
C LYS A 187 -14.19 18.33 10.80
N SER A 188 -12.91 18.45 10.50
CA SER A 188 -12.27 17.78 9.36
C SER A 188 -11.25 16.74 9.82
N MET A 189 -11.15 15.64 9.08
CA MET A 189 -10.11 14.63 9.25
C MET A 189 -9.39 14.44 7.93
N LEU A 190 -8.20 15.03 7.81
CA LEU A 190 -7.37 14.82 6.64
C LEU A 190 -6.59 13.53 6.78
N GLU A 191 -6.79 12.62 5.82
CA GLU A 191 -5.93 11.47 5.61
C GLU A 191 -4.96 11.77 4.46
N LEU A 192 -3.66 11.66 4.72
CA LEU A 192 -2.60 12.02 3.78
C LEU A 192 -1.59 10.90 3.62
N VAL A 193 -1.20 10.63 2.38
CA VAL A 193 -0.08 9.74 2.06
C VAL A 193 1.20 10.58 2.02
N PHE A 194 2.17 10.25 2.87
CA PHE A 194 3.49 10.88 2.89
C PHE A 194 4.48 10.04 2.07
N ALA A 195 4.90 10.59 0.94
CA ALA A 195 5.80 9.93 0.01
C ALA A 195 6.59 10.95 -0.84
N PRO A 196 7.90 10.69 -1.10
CA PRO A 196 8.68 9.54 -0.62
C PRO A 196 9.12 9.70 0.85
N CYS A 197 9.11 8.61 1.62
CA CYS A 197 9.46 8.64 3.04
C CYS A 197 10.89 8.13 3.35
N SER A 198 11.67 7.74 2.34
CA SER A 198 13.04 7.24 2.51
C SER A 198 13.92 7.39 1.26
N PRO A 199 15.26 7.26 1.38
CA PRO A 199 16.18 7.25 0.24
C PRO A 199 15.90 6.21 -0.81
N ILE A 200 15.48 4.99 -0.44
CA ILE A 200 15.14 3.97 -1.42
C ILE A 200 13.95 4.41 -2.29
N ALA A 201 12.96 5.09 -1.69
CA ALA A 201 11.80 5.64 -2.38
C ALA A 201 12.08 6.94 -3.19
N GLY A 202 13.25 7.57 -3.02
CA GLY A 202 13.62 8.81 -3.73
C GLY A 202 13.82 10.03 -2.82
N GLY A 203 13.40 9.95 -1.55
CA GLY A 203 13.51 11.06 -0.61
C GLY A 203 14.91 11.20 0.01
N ASN A 204 15.39 12.43 0.23
CA ASN A 204 16.70 12.67 0.85
C ASN A 204 16.76 12.36 2.35
N VAL A 205 15.61 12.17 2.99
CA VAL A 205 15.48 11.96 4.43
C VAL A 205 14.79 10.62 4.67
N ASN A 206 15.29 9.85 5.63
CA ASN A 206 14.61 8.66 6.13
C ASN A 206 13.58 9.06 7.19
N TRP A 207 12.38 9.43 6.74
CA TRP A 207 11.27 9.88 7.58
C TRP A 207 10.72 8.77 8.47
N ILE A 208 10.88 7.49 8.11
CA ILE A 208 10.49 6.35 8.95
C ILE A 208 11.25 6.34 10.28
N LYS A 209 12.45 6.93 10.34
CA LYS A 209 13.26 7.05 11.56
C LYS A 209 13.02 8.34 12.35
N LYS A 210 12.15 9.22 11.85
CA LYS A 210 11.85 10.51 12.49
C LYS A 210 10.73 10.35 13.51
N SER A 211 10.66 11.31 14.44
CA SER A 211 9.56 11.38 15.39
C SER A 211 8.25 11.77 14.70
N ASN A 212 7.13 11.43 15.34
CA ASN A 212 5.81 11.82 14.85
C ASN A 212 5.68 13.34 14.81
N GLU A 213 6.23 14.04 15.80
CA GLU A 213 6.23 15.50 15.88
C GLU A 213 6.94 16.14 14.70
N GLU A 214 8.13 15.64 14.33
CA GLU A 214 8.86 16.13 13.15
C GLU A 214 8.07 15.91 11.84
N ILE A 215 7.43 14.74 11.70
CA ILE A 215 6.63 14.42 10.50
C ILE A 215 5.41 15.35 10.42
N ILE A 216 4.67 15.49 11.52
CA ILE A 216 3.47 16.34 11.59
C ILE A 216 3.82 17.82 11.36
N GLU A 217 4.94 18.29 11.92
CA GLU A 217 5.37 19.67 11.74
C GLU A 217 5.62 19.99 10.26
N VAL A 218 6.35 19.12 9.57
CA VAL A 218 6.68 19.30 8.15
C VAL A 218 5.44 19.18 7.26
N CYS A 219 4.52 18.27 7.58
CA CYS A 219 3.23 18.18 6.89
C CYS A 219 2.40 19.43 7.05
N THR A 220 2.32 19.95 8.28
CA THR A 220 1.56 21.16 8.59
C THR A 220 2.13 22.38 7.85
N ARG A 221 3.45 22.49 7.73
CA ARG A 221 4.08 23.52 6.89
C ARG A 221 3.71 23.35 5.42
N GLY A 222 3.68 22.12 4.92
CA GLY A 222 3.29 21.82 3.53
C GLY A 222 1.83 22.16 3.20
N LEU A 223 0.93 22.09 4.17
CA LEU A 223 -0.50 22.43 4.00
C LEU A 223 -0.79 23.94 4.05
N ARG A 224 0.15 24.77 4.49
CA ARG A 224 -0.02 26.23 4.61
C ARG A 224 0.36 27.01 3.35
N ASN A 225 1.08 26.37 2.42
CA ASN A 225 1.56 26.96 1.17
C ASN A 225 0.64 26.59 0.01
#